data_AF-A0A2S5LA87-F1
#
_entry.id   AF-A0A2S5LA87-F1
#
_cell.length_a   1.000
_cell.length_b   1.000
_cell.length_c   1.000
_cell.angle_alpha   90.00
_cell.angle_beta   90.00
_cell.angle_gamma   90.00
#
_symmetry.space_group_name_H-M   'P 1'
#
loop_
_entity.id
_entity.type
_entity.pdbx_description
1 polymer ?
#
loop_
_entity_poly.entity_id
_entity_poly.type
_entity_poly.pdbx_seq_one_letter_code
_entity_poly.pdbx_strand_id
1 'polypeptide(L)' 'MEVKELKPMSPAEIRAEIKRRGWSTDLIATRWGMTRRRVQQLVADEDRPRYYDDAVNGLPQLVS' A
#
# COMPACT_ATOMS: atom_id res chain seq x y z
N MET A 1 25.12 5.64 16.15
CA MET A 1 24.06 5.83 15.14
C MET A 1 22.82 5.15 15.67
N GLU A 2 21.74 5.89 15.94
CA GLU A 2 20.42 5.28 16.16
C GLU A 2 19.95 4.72 14.81
N VAL A 3 19.93 3.40 14.69
CA VAL A 3 19.22 2.74 13.58
C VAL A 3 17.74 2.80 13.96
N LYS A 4 17.01 3.78 13.44
CA LYS A 4 15.55 3.79 13.58
C LYS A 4 14.99 2.58 12.85
N GLU A 5 14.36 1.68 13.60
CA GLU A 5 13.59 0.60 12.99
C GLU A 5 12.46 1.19 12.16
N LEU A 6 12.53 0.85 10.88
CA LEU A 6 11.67 1.38 9.85
C LEU A 6 10.49 0.41 9.68
N LYS A 7 9.52 0.53 10.58
CA LYS A 7 8.33 -0.33 10.60
C LYS A 7 7.47 -0.13 9.33
N PRO A 8 6.84 -1.19 8.79
CA PRO A 8 5.78 -1.03 7.80
C PRO A 8 4.67 -0.14 8.34
N MET A 9 3.97 0.55 7.45
CA MET A 9 2.72 1.22 7.81
C MET A 9 1.76 0.19 8.45
N SER A 10 0.97 0.58 9.43
CA SER A 10 -0.15 -0.23 9.87
C SER A 10 -1.16 -0.45 8.73
N PRO A 11 -2.01 -1.48 8.82
CA PRO A 11 -3.10 -1.69 7.88
C PRO A 11 -4.01 -0.46 7.71
N ALA A 12 -4.21 0.33 8.76
CA ALA A 12 -4.99 1.56 8.71
C ALA A 12 -4.29 2.66 7.91
N GLU A 13 -2.98 2.84 8.12
CA GLU A 13 -2.18 3.86 7.42
C GLU A 13 -2.08 3.59 5.92
N ILE A 14 -1.79 2.36 5.51
CA ILE A 14 -1.73 2.03 4.07
C ILE A 14 -3.10 2.19 3.39
N ARG A 15 -4.20 1.86 4.08
CA ARG A 15 -5.56 2.12 3.57
C ARG A 15 -5.83 3.61 3.39
N ALA A 16 -5.44 4.42 4.38
CA ALA A 16 -5.57 5.86 4.31
C ALA A 16 -4.75 6.44 3.15
N GLU A 17 -3.53 5.96 2.95
CA GLU A 17 -2.64 6.42 1.89
C GLU A 17 -3.15 6.04 0.49
N ILE A 18 -3.60 4.81 0.30
CA ILE A 18 -4.27 4.35 -0.93
C ILE A 18 -5.46 5.27 -1.26
N LYS A 19 -6.32 5.53 -0.27
CA LYS A 19 -7.49 6.40 -0.44
C LYS A 19 -7.10 7.85 -0.72
N ARG A 20 -6.12 8.40 0.00
CA ARG A 20 -5.60 9.77 -0.17
C ARG A 20 -5.13 10.02 -1.60
N ARG A 21 -4.55 8.99 -2.24
CA ARG A 21 -4.10 9.04 -3.64
C ARG A 21 -5.20 8.82 -4.68
N GLY A 22 -6.44 8.59 -4.25
CA GLY A 22 -7.57 8.29 -5.13
C GLY A 22 -7.61 6.85 -5.64
N TRP A 23 -6.80 5.95 -5.08
CA TRP A 23 -6.75 4.55 -5.50
C TRP A 23 -7.74 3.69 -4.72
N SER A 24 -8.13 2.57 -5.33
CA SER A 24 -8.85 1.47 -4.70
C SER A 24 -8.04 0.18 -4.85
N THR A 25 -8.37 -0.84 -4.03
CA THR A 25 -7.71 -2.16 -4.16
C THR A 25 -7.91 -2.79 -5.54
N ASP A 26 -9.01 -2.48 -6.22
CA ASP A 26 -9.33 -2.95 -7.58
C ASP A 26 -8.44 -2.27 -8.65
N LEU A 27 -8.23 -0.96 -8.52
CA LEU A 27 -7.32 -0.22 -9.41
C LEU A 27 -5.86 -0.64 -9.20
N ILE A 28 -5.46 -0.87 -7.95
CA ILE A 28 -4.12 -1.36 -7.61
C ILE A 28 -3.91 -2.76 -8.16
N ALA A 29 -4.89 -3.66 -7.98
CA ALA A 29 -4.86 -5.01 -8.53
C ALA A 29 -4.62 -5.00 -10.05
N THR A 30 -5.35 -4.12 -10.75
CA THR A 30 -5.19 -3.93 -12.20
C THR A 30 -3.80 -3.42 -12.56
N ARG A 31 -3.32 -2.38 -11.86
CA ARG A 31 -2.01 -1.76 -12.12
C ARG A 31 -0.84 -2.71 -11.86
N TRP A 32 -0.91 -3.53 -10.81
CA TRP A 32 0.17 -4.43 -10.41
C TRP A 32 0.05 -5.84 -11.00
N GLY A 33 -0.97 -6.11 -11.83
CA GLY A 33 -1.20 -7.44 -12.39
C GLY A 33 -1.50 -8.49 -11.32
N MET A 34 -2.18 -8.10 -10.24
CA MET A 34 -2.51 -8.96 -9.10
C MET A 34 -4.02 -9.16 -8.99
N THR A 35 -4.45 -10.17 -8.24
CA THR A 35 -5.86 -10.31 -7.87
C THR A 35 -6.22 -9.30 -6.78
N ARG A 36 -7.48 -8.83 -6.76
CA ARG A 36 -8.02 -8.00 -5.67
C ARG A 36 -7.77 -8.63 -4.29
N ARG A 37 -8.00 -9.94 -4.18
CA ARG A 37 -7.75 -10.71 -2.95
C ARG A 37 -6.30 -10.59 -2.49
N ARG A 38 -5.32 -10.69 -3.41
CA ARG A 38 -3.90 -10.56 -3.06
C ARG A 38 -3.58 -9.16 -2.53
N VAL A 39 -4.16 -8.12 -3.13
CA VAL A 39 -4.00 -6.74 -2.64
C VAL A 39 -4.64 -6.55 -1.27
N GLN A 40 -5.82 -7.12 -1.02
CA GLN A 40 -6.46 -7.07 0.29
C GLN A 40 -5.65 -7.78 1.38
N GLN A 41 -5.06 -8.94 1.07
CA GLN A 41 -4.18 -9.65 2.00
C GLN A 41 -2.95 -8.81 2.36
N LEU A 42 -2.30 -8.22 1.37
CA LEU A 42 -1.18 -7.30 1.58
C LEU A 42 -1.58 -6.13 2.47
N VAL A 43 -2.72 -5.50 2.20
CA VAL A 43 -3.21 -4.35 2.98
C VAL A 43 -3.59 -4.73 4.42
N ALA A 44 -3.94 -5.99 4.67
CA ALA A 44 -4.28 -6.49 5.99
C ALA A 44 -3.08 -7.02 6.79
N ASP A 45 -1.96 -7.29 6.11
CA ASP A 45 -0.74 -7.86 6.69
C ASP A 45 0.10 -6.76 7.37
N GLU A 46 0.26 -6.89 8.69
CA GLU A 46 1.05 -5.98 9.54
C GLU A 46 2.56 -6.20 9.35
N ASP A 47 2.96 -7.41 8.98
CA ASP A 47 4.34 -7.83 8.75
C ASP A 47 4.71 -7.81 7.26
N ARG A 48 3.89 -7.11 6.45
CA ARG A 48 4.08 -7.09 5.00
C ARG A 48 5.46 -6.55 4.62
N PRO A 49 6.06 -7.08 3.54
CA PRO A 49 7.32 -6.54 3.03
C PRO A 49 7.22 -5.06 2.68
N ARG A 50 8.25 -4.31 3.08
CA ARG A 50 8.28 -2.85 2.98
C ARG A 50 8.21 -2.29 1.56
N TYR A 51 8.69 -3.04 0.58
CA TYR A 51 8.61 -2.62 -0.82
C TYR A 51 7.16 -2.41 -1.29
N TYR A 52 6.15 -2.96 -0.59
CA TYR A 52 4.76 -2.67 -0.86
C TYR A 52 4.31 -1.30 -0.36
N ASP A 53 4.85 -0.84 0.76
CA ASP A 53 4.64 0.54 1.22
C ASP A 53 5.28 1.52 0.23
N ASP A 54 6.49 1.21 -0.24
CA ASP A 54 7.16 2.00 -1.28
C ASP A 54 6.36 1.99 -2.59
N ALA A 55 5.80 0.84 -2.98
CA ALA A 55 4.93 0.73 -4.16
C ALA A 55 3.65 1.57 -4.02
N VAL A 56 3.02 1.60 -2.84
CA VAL A 56 1.88 2.49 -2.55
C VAL A 56 2.30 3.96 -2.59
N ASN A 57 3.44 4.29 -1.98
CA ASN A 57 3.99 5.65 -1.97
C ASN A 57 4.40 6.14 -3.37
N GLY A 58 4.71 5.21 -4.28
CA GLY A 58 4.99 5.47 -5.69
C GLY A 58 3.75 5.53 -6.60
N LEU A 59 2.54 5.31 -6.08
CA LEU A 59 1.32 5.46 -6.88
C LEU A 59 1.12 6.93 -7.27
N PRO A 60 0.81 7.25 -8.53
CA PRO A 60 0.52 8.63 -8.91
C PRO A 60 -0.77 9.10 -8.23
N GLN A 61 -0.91 10.41 -8.03
CA GLN A 61 -2.15 10.99 -7.52
C GLN A 61 -3.22 10.88 -8.62
N LEU A 62 -4.28 10.10 -8.39
CA LEU A 62 -5.48 10.15 -9.21
C LEU A 62 -6.26 11.39 -8.76
N VAL A 63 -6.03 12.50 -9.46
CA VAL A 63 -6.81 13.72 -9.31
C VAL A 63 -8.13 13.48 -10.05
N SER A 64 -9.25 13.53 -9.33
CA SER A 64 -10.55 13.74 -9.95
C SER A 64 -10.78 15.23 -10.19
#